data_AF-A0A975E1V3-F1
#
_entry.id   AF-A0A975E1V3-F1
#
_cell.length_a   1.000
_cell.length_b   1.000
_cell.length_c   1.000
_cell.angle_alpha   90.00
_cell.angle_beta   90.00
_cell.angle_gamma   90.00
#
_symmetry.space_group_name_H-M   'P 1'
#
loop_
_entity.id
_entity.type
_entity.pdbx_description
1 polymer ?
#
loop_
_entity_poly.entity_id
_entity_poly.type
_entity_poly.pdbx_seq_one_letter_code
_entity_poly.pdbx_strand_id
1 'polypeptide(L)'
;MKSRFLHRLESKISASTDRFSRRCLLAERAAYQARLGCIELSRNDLAIIKGENDSEPHVRVSILINIADGLCHYYEDMSPKASDRYQRARALAVATSQMDLQARVDSYIALLAYGEHRFEQMFAHLDDATRLLSLADRETLCRVCMILGQTLHLANRFDLAQKWYQKARYLANEVADDASMSAILHNMASIWFVNLRNCELGGIETGDRSEVAWVAADSTKNYDTIIGSTGLDILTPLMKAQMLSLNSKYEEALLIYKSAVPKLALKSLGGWQSWIISDMALCNLRVGHIEDAQTGFSRSLETLSEYHHLDDRAATFTRLSEGMAVLGKTELATHYRILADQAWAAFVALQNEMRVRAAAFMDHRESLLMTKIR
;
A
#
# COMPACT_ATOMS: atom_id res chain seq x y z
N MET A 1 -16.67 1.02 -17.25
CA MET A 1 -17.74 1.91 -16.75
C MET A 1 -17.05 3.07 -16.02
N LYS A 2 -17.36 4.34 -16.31
CA LYS A 2 -16.72 5.48 -15.61
C LYS A 2 -17.07 5.45 -14.10
N SER A 3 -16.13 5.84 -13.24
CA SER A 3 -16.31 5.90 -11.77
C SER A 3 -17.60 6.61 -11.36
N ARG A 4 -18.40 5.96 -10.49
CA ARG A 4 -19.67 6.53 -10.00
C ARG A 4 -19.44 7.72 -9.07
N PHE A 5 -18.42 7.63 -8.23
CA PHE A 5 -18.02 8.72 -7.34
C PHE A 5 -17.68 9.99 -8.12
N LEU A 6 -16.89 9.84 -9.19
CA LEU A 6 -16.44 10.96 -10.01
C LEU A 6 -17.61 11.64 -10.71
N HIS A 7 -18.53 10.86 -11.30
CA HIS A 7 -19.74 11.40 -11.91
C HIS A 7 -20.59 12.21 -10.91
N ARG A 8 -20.71 11.71 -9.67
CA ARG A 8 -21.43 12.43 -8.60
C ARG A 8 -20.72 13.73 -8.22
N LEU A 9 -19.39 13.75 -8.14
CA LEU A 9 -18.62 14.96 -7.89
C LEU A 9 -18.78 15.99 -9.01
N GLU A 10 -18.67 15.56 -10.26
CA GLU A 10 -18.85 16.44 -11.44
C GLU A 10 -20.24 17.07 -11.45
N SER A 11 -21.28 16.28 -11.13
CA SER A 11 -22.65 16.79 -11.01
C SER A 11 -22.76 17.86 -9.92
N LYS A 12 -22.17 17.63 -8.74
CA LYS A 12 -22.16 18.60 -7.63
C LYS A 12 -21.37 19.86 -7.96
N ILE A 13 -20.21 19.73 -8.62
CA ILE A 13 -19.38 20.88 -9.05
C ILE A 13 -20.15 21.75 -10.04
N SER A 14 -20.88 21.13 -10.96
CA SER A 14 -21.67 21.83 -11.99
C SER A 14 -22.88 22.54 -11.40
N ALA A 15 -23.51 21.95 -10.38
CA ALA A 15 -24.64 22.54 -9.67
C ALA A 15 -24.25 23.59 -8.61
N SER A 16 -22.97 23.67 -8.22
CA SER A 16 -22.52 24.58 -7.15
C SER A 16 -22.39 26.02 -7.65
N THR A 17 -23.23 26.90 -7.10
CA THR A 17 -23.16 28.36 -7.34
C THR A 17 -22.22 29.08 -6.38
N ASP A 18 -22.01 28.52 -5.17
CA ASP A 18 -21.05 29.04 -4.21
C ASP A 18 -19.61 28.70 -4.63
N ARG A 19 -18.78 29.74 -4.78
CA ARG A 19 -17.36 29.62 -5.17
C ARG A 19 -16.56 28.84 -4.14
N PHE A 20 -16.84 29.01 -2.85
CA PHE A 20 -16.11 28.30 -1.80
C PHE A 20 -16.39 26.79 -1.84
N SER A 21 -17.67 26.41 -1.86
CA SER A 21 -18.10 25.01 -1.97
C SER A 21 -17.60 24.35 -3.24
N ARG A 22 -17.63 25.07 -4.38
CA ARG A 22 -17.09 24.59 -5.65
C ARG A 22 -15.59 24.28 -5.56
N ARG A 23 -14.79 25.15 -4.94
CA ARG A 23 -13.34 24.92 -4.73
C ARG A 23 -13.07 23.70 -3.86
N CYS A 24 -13.85 23.49 -2.80
CA CYS A 24 -13.74 22.29 -1.98
C CYS A 24 -14.05 21.02 -2.79
N LEU A 25 -15.11 21.03 -3.62
CA LEU A 25 -15.47 19.90 -4.47
C LEU A 25 -14.45 19.62 -5.58
N LEU A 26 -13.83 20.66 -6.14
CA LEU A 26 -12.74 20.51 -7.11
C LEU A 26 -11.50 19.89 -6.47
N ALA A 27 -11.16 20.28 -5.24
CA ALA A 27 -10.06 19.65 -4.50
C ALA A 27 -10.35 18.18 -4.19
N GLU A 28 -11.61 17.84 -3.89
CA GLU A 28 -12.06 16.45 -3.72
C GLU A 28 -11.91 15.65 -5.01
N ARG A 29 -12.28 16.26 -6.15
CA ARG A 29 -12.12 15.64 -7.46
C ARG A 29 -10.65 15.36 -7.79
N ALA A 30 -9.76 16.32 -7.52
CA ALA A 30 -8.32 16.15 -7.70
C ALA A 30 -7.80 14.99 -6.83
N ALA A 31 -8.14 14.97 -5.54
CA ALA A 31 -7.78 13.88 -4.63
C ALA A 31 -8.24 12.51 -5.15
N TYR A 32 -9.48 12.43 -5.66
CA TYR A 32 -10.01 11.19 -6.21
C TYR A 32 -9.34 10.77 -7.53
N GLN A 33 -9.07 11.72 -8.43
CA GLN A 33 -8.35 11.46 -9.68
C GLN A 33 -6.94 10.94 -9.43
N ALA A 34 -6.22 11.51 -8.44
CA ALA A 34 -4.90 11.01 -8.05
C ALA A 34 -4.96 9.54 -7.61
N ARG A 35 -5.98 9.18 -6.82
CA ARG A 35 -6.20 7.79 -6.34
C ARG A 35 -6.53 6.81 -7.47
N LEU A 36 -7.08 7.27 -8.59
CA LEU A 36 -7.29 6.47 -9.80
C LEU A 36 -6.03 6.33 -10.67
N GLY A 37 -4.94 7.04 -10.34
CA GLY A 37 -3.75 7.13 -11.18
C GLY A 37 -3.82 8.20 -12.27
N CYS A 38 -4.88 9.03 -12.30
CA CYS A 38 -5.03 10.14 -13.25
C CYS A 38 -4.27 11.40 -12.76
N ILE A 39 -2.95 11.28 -12.57
CA ILE A 39 -2.11 12.30 -11.93
C ILE A 39 -2.18 13.66 -12.65
N GLU A 40 -2.10 13.65 -13.97
CA GLU A 40 -2.12 14.89 -14.77
C GLU A 40 -3.46 15.64 -14.66
N LEU A 41 -4.59 14.92 -14.64
CA LEU A 41 -5.90 15.53 -14.43
C LEU A 41 -6.01 16.16 -13.03
N SER A 42 -5.53 15.45 -12.01
CA SER A 42 -5.49 15.96 -10.64
C SER A 42 -4.64 17.24 -10.53
N ARG A 43 -3.46 17.26 -11.17
CA ARG A 43 -2.57 18.43 -11.19
C ARG A 43 -3.19 19.65 -11.87
N ASN A 44 -3.93 19.43 -12.96
CA ASN A 44 -4.64 20.51 -13.65
C ASN A 44 -5.72 21.12 -12.74
N ASP A 45 -6.48 20.29 -12.03
CA ASP A 45 -7.45 20.77 -11.05
C ASP A 45 -6.78 21.55 -9.91
N LEU A 46 -5.68 21.02 -9.37
CA LEU A 46 -4.90 21.69 -8.34
C LEU A 46 -4.37 23.04 -8.77
N ALA A 47 -3.90 23.19 -10.02
CA ALA A 47 -3.40 24.46 -10.55
C ALA A 47 -4.51 25.53 -10.57
N ILE A 48 -5.72 25.15 -11.01
CA ILE A 48 -6.88 26.04 -11.04
C ILE A 48 -7.25 26.49 -9.61
N ILE A 49 -7.41 25.53 -8.70
CA ILE A 49 -7.86 25.84 -7.33
C ILE A 49 -6.80 26.65 -6.56
N LYS A 50 -5.50 26.39 -6.78
CA LYS A 50 -4.40 27.18 -6.21
C LYS A 50 -4.49 28.64 -6.66
N GLY A 51 -4.62 28.90 -7.96
CA GLY A 51 -4.75 30.28 -8.48
C GLY A 51 -5.98 31.02 -7.96
N GLU A 52 -7.12 30.33 -7.85
CA GLU A 52 -8.33 30.91 -7.25
C GLU A 52 -8.18 31.19 -5.75
N ASN A 53 -7.49 30.30 -5.01
CA ASN A 53 -7.25 30.45 -3.58
C ASN A 53 -6.18 31.51 -3.26
N ASP A 54 -5.21 31.73 -4.14
CA ASP A 54 -4.24 32.83 -3.99
C ASP A 54 -4.93 34.20 -4.10
N SER A 55 -5.98 34.29 -4.94
CA SER A 55 -6.78 35.50 -5.11
C SER A 55 -7.76 35.74 -3.97
N GLU A 56 -8.34 34.66 -3.41
CA GLU A 56 -9.32 34.71 -2.32
C GLU A 56 -9.03 33.59 -1.30
N PRO A 57 -8.10 33.81 -0.36
CA PRO A 57 -7.60 32.75 0.52
C PRO A 57 -8.65 32.15 1.44
N HIS A 58 -8.73 30.83 1.45
CA HIS A 58 -9.52 30.08 2.43
C HIS A 58 -8.71 28.91 2.99
N VAL A 59 -8.59 28.85 4.33
CA VAL A 59 -7.74 27.86 4.99
C VAL A 59 -8.21 26.43 4.73
N ARG A 60 -9.52 26.17 4.77
CA ARG A 60 -10.10 24.87 4.44
C ARG A 60 -9.72 24.38 3.04
N VAL A 61 -9.77 25.26 2.03
CA VAL A 61 -9.35 24.94 0.65
C VAL A 61 -7.85 24.66 0.61
N SER A 62 -7.05 25.42 1.35
CA SER A 62 -5.60 25.22 1.45
C SER A 62 -5.25 23.85 2.05
N ILE A 63 -6.00 23.38 3.05
CA ILE A 63 -5.85 22.03 3.62
C ILE A 63 -6.18 20.97 2.57
N LEU A 64 -7.31 21.08 1.88
CA LEU A 64 -7.74 20.14 0.85
C LEU A 64 -6.77 20.09 -0.35
N ILE A 65 -6.24 21.24 -0.77
CA ILE A 65 -5.18 21.32 -1.79
C ILE A 65 -3.96 20.50 -1.36
N ASN A 66 -3.49 20.65 -0.12
CA ASN A 66 -2.33 19.90 0.36
C ASN A 66 -2.63 18.39 0.44
N ILE A 67 -3.84 17.98 0.83
CA ILE A 67 -4.23 16.56 0.80
C ILE A 67 -4.18 16.02 -0.64
N ALA A 68 -4.80 16.69 -1.60
CA ALA A 68 -4.82 16.26 -2.99
C ALA A 68 -3.42 16.24 -3.63
N ASP A 69 -2.58 17.24 -3.34
CA ASP A 69 -1.19 17.31 -3.82
C ASP A 69 -0.33 16.19 -3.20
N GLY A 70 -0.56 15.89 -1.92
CA GLY A 70 0.07 14.74 -1.25
C GLY A 70 -0.31 13.41 -1.90
N LEU A 71 -1.57 13.25 -2.31
CA LEU A 71 -2.02 12.06 -3.04
C LEU A 71 -1.40 11.93 -4.42
N CYS A 72 -1.20 13.05 -5.14
CA CYS A 72 -0.46 13.02 -6.41
C CYS A 72 0.94 12.43 -6.21
N HIS A 73 1.68 12.92 -5.22
CA HIS A 73 3.01 12.40 -4.90
C HIS A 73 2.95 10.94 -4.42
N TYR A 74 1.94 10.56 -3.64
CA TYR A 74 1.82 9.19 -3.17
C TYR A 74 1.58 8.19 -4.32
N TYR A 75 0.63 8.48 -5.21
CA TYR A 75 0.23 7.55 -6.28
C TYR A 75 1.08 7.64 -7.55
N GLU A 76 1.85 8.71 -7.75
CA GLU A 76 2.80 8.79 -8.87
C GLU A 76 4.09 8.04 -8.58
N ASP A 77 4.71 8.30 -7.43
CA ASP A 77 6.07 7.81 -7.14
C ASP A 77 6.33 7.55 -5.64
N MET A 78 5.31 7.57 -4.78
CA MET A 78 5.45 7.45 -3.33
C MET A 78 6.53 8.41 -2.76
N SER A 79 6.67 9.61 -3.34
CA SER A 79 7.73 10.56 -2.96
C SER A 79 7.63 10.99 -1.50
N PRO A 80 8.76 11.27 -0.81
CA PRO A 80 8.77 11.94 0.50
C PRO A 80 7.99 13.26 0.52
N LYS A 81 7.77 13.89 -0.65
CA LYS A 81 6.91 15.07 -0.79
C LYS A 81 5.47 14.82 -0.35
N ALA A 82 4.95 13.60 -0.46
CA ALA A 82 3.62 13.25 0.05
C ALA A 82 3.53 13.53 1.57
N SER A 83 4.57 13.15 2.31
CA SER A 83 4.66 13.40 3.76
C SER A 83 4.68 14.89 4.07
N ASP A 84 5.51 15.69 3.38
CA ASP A 84 5.53 17.16 3.55
C ASP A 84 4.14 17.77 3.33
N ARG A 85 3.43 17.37 2.27
CA ARG A 85 2.07 17.86 1.99
C ARG A 85 1.08 17.50 3.08
N TYR A 86 1.06 16.26 3.55
CA TYR A 86 0.15 15.86 4.63
C TYR A 86 0.49 16.55 5.95
N GLN A 87 1.76 16.72 6.29
CA GLN A 87 2.16 17.44 7.51
C GLN A 87 1.71 18.91 7.48
N ARG A 88 1.82 19.60 6.34
CA ARG A 88 1.29 20.96 6.16
C ARG A 88 -0.24 21.00 6.30
N ALA A 89 -0.94 20.05 5.69
CA ALA A 89 -2.40 19.94 5.81
C ALA A 89 -2.81 19.76 7.28
N ARG A 90 -2.11 18.89 8.02
CA ARG A 90 -2.36 18.63 9.44
C ARG A 90 -2.12 19.86 10.29
N ALA A 91 -0.99 20.53 10.11
CA ALA A 91 -0.64 21.74 10.86
C ALA A 91 -1.72 22.83 10.71
N LEU A 92 -2.18 23.06 9.47
CA LEU A 92 -3.28 24.01 9.19
C LEU A 92 -4.60 23.55 9.81
N ALA A 93 -4.96 22.26 9.68
CA ALA A 93 -6.21 21.74 10.23
C ALA A 93 -6.27 21.86 11.75
N VAL A 94 -5.17 21.53 12.44
CA VAL A 94 -5.04 21.67 13.90
C VAL A 94 -5.10 23.14 14.29
N ALA A 95 -4.31 24.00 13.66
CA ALA A 95 -4.26 25.44 14.00
C ALA A 95 -5.60 26.15 13.80
N THR A 96 -6.45 25.64 12.91
CA THR A 96 -7.76 26.23 12.59
C THR A 96 -8.95 25.40 13.06
N SER A 97 -8.71 24.41 13.92
CA SER A 97 -9.74 23.54 14.50
C SER A 97 -10.67 22.87 13.47
N GLN A 98 -10.16 22.56 12.27
CA GLN A 98 -10.88 21.81 11.23
C GLN A 98 -10.79 20.32 11.54
N MET A 99 -11.51 19.87 12.57
CA MET A 99 -11.39 18.53 13.15
C MET A 99 -11.71 17.39 12.16
N ASP A 100 -12.65 17.62 11.24
CA ASP A 100 -12.99 16.66 10.17
C ASP A 100 -11.81 16.46 9.20
N LEU A 101 -11.16 17.55 8.81
CA LEU A 101 -9.98 17.51 7.94
C LEU A 101 -8.74 17.02 8.67
N GLN A 102 -8.61 17.32 9.97
CA GLN A 102 -7.56 16.73 10.80
C GLN A 102 -7.68 15.20 10.76
N ALA A 103 -8.86 14.65 11.05
CA ALA A 103 -9.08 13.21 11.03
C ALA A 103 -8.76 12.59 9.66
N ARG A 104 -9.18 13.27 8.59
CA ARG A 104 -8.87 12.84 7.22
C ARG A 104 -7.37 12.82 6.95
N VAL A 105 -6.63 13.88 7.29
CA VAL A 105 -5.18 13.94 7.10
C VAL A 105 -4.46 12.89 7.94
N ASP A 106 -4.84 12.73 9.21
CA ASP A 106 -4.24 11.74 10.11
C ASP A 106 -4.38 10.32 9.55
N SER A 107 -5.51 9.98 8.93
CA SER A 107 -5.65 8.67 8.26
C SER A 107 -4.72 8.47 7.05
N TYR A 108 -4.32 9.53 6.34
CA TYR A 108 -3.32 9.44 5.26
C TYR A 108 -1.89 9.38 5.81
N ILE A 109 -1.60 10.07 6.90
CA ILE A 109 -0.29 9.93 7.57
C ILE A 109 -0.15 8.53 8.14
N ALA A 110 -1.21 7.95 8.69
CA ALA A 110 -1.23 6.54 9.10
C ALA A 110 -0.95 5.61 7.91
N LEU A 111 -1.51 5.88 6.73
CA LEU A 111 -1.21 5.11 5.51
C LEU A 111 0.27 5.18 5.12
N LEU A 112 0.88 6.38 5.18
CA LEU A 112 2.32 6.52 4.94
C LEU A 112 3.14 5.73 5.98
N ALA A 113 2.80 5.89 7.26
CA ALA A 113 3.48 5.19 8.35
C ALA A 113 3.36 3.66 8.21
N TYR A 114 2.22 3.14 7.72
CA TYR A 114 2.06 1.74 7.38
C TYR A 114 3.04 1.31 6.26
N GLY A 115 3.08 2.08 5.16
CA GLY A 115 3.97 1.79 4.03
C GLY A 115 5.47 1.88 4.36
N GLU A 116 5.81 2.71 5.34
CA GLU A 116 7.18 2.85 5.88
C GLU A 116 7.45 1.94 7.09
N HIS A 117 6.51 1.05 7.44
CA HIS A 117 6.61 0.10 8.54
C HIS A 117 6.82 0.74 9.93
N ARG A 118 6.38 1.99 10.11
CA ARG A 118 6.38 2.72 11.39
C ARG A 118 5.07 2.49 12.14
N PHE A 119 4.83 1.25 12.58
CA PHE A 119 3.54 0.84 13.15
C PHE A 119 3.13 1.61 14.41
N GLU A 120 4.08 2.02 15.25
CA GLU A 120 3.78 2.88 16.40
C GLU A 120 3.16 4.22 15.97
N GLN A 121 3.82 4.91 15.04
CA GLN A 121 3.33 6.17 14.51
C GLN A 121 2.00 5.99 13.76
N MET A 122 1.86 4.89 13.01
CA MET A 122 0.61 4.54 12.34
C MET A 122 -0.54 4.47 13.34
N PHE A 123 -0.41 3.70 14.44
CA PHE A 123 -1.48 3.58 15.44
C PHE A 123 -1.79 4.91 16.14
N ALA A 124 -0.78 5.73 16.45
CA ALA A 124 -1.00 7.06 17.02
C ALA A 124 -1.85 7.96 16.10
N HIS A 125 -1.60 7.93 14.79
CA HIS A 125 -2.42 8.68 13.84
C HIS A 125 -3.80 8.04 13.58
N LEU A 126 -3.94 6.72 13.68
CA LEU A 126 -5.27 6.08 13.66
C LEU A 126 -6.09 6.51 14.89
N ASP A 127 -5.47 6.64 16.06
CA ASP A 127 -6.12 7.16 17.26
C ASP A 127 -6.57 8.61 17.08
N ASP A 128 -5.70 9.47 16.53
CA ASP A 128 -6.05 10.86 16.21
C ASP A 128 -7.22 10.93 15.20
N ALA A 129 -7.16 10.11 14.15
CA ALA A 129 -8.20 10.04 13.11
C ALA A 129 -9.55 9.54 13.64
N THR A 130 -9.54 8.73 14.70
CA THR A 130 -10.74 8.15 15.30
C THR A 130 -11.16 8.82 16.61
N ARG A 131 -10.44 9.85 17.06
CA ARG A 131 -10.76 10.56 18.32
C ARG A 131 -12.17 11.15 18.33
N LEU A 132 -12.64 11.65 17.17
CA LEU A 132 -13.97 12.22 16.98
C LEU A 132 -14.69 11.55 15.81
N LEU A 133 -15.07 10.28 15.98
CA LEU A 133 -15.71 9.47 14.93
C LEU A 133 -16.94 10.12 14.27
N SER A 134 -17.68 10.96 15.00
CA SER A 134 -18.84 11.66 14.45
C SER A 134 -18.49 12.69 13.37
N LEU A 135 -17.24 13.14 13.31
CA LEU A 135 -16.74 14.12 12.34
C LEU A 135 -15.98 13.48 11.17
N ALA A 136 -15.57 12.21 11.32
CA ALA A 136 -14.87 11.49 10.26
C ALA A 136 -15.84 11.10 9.15
N ASP A 137 -15.49 11.44 7.91
CA ASP A 137 -16.24 10.98 6.74
C ASP A 137 -16.06 9.47 6.50
N ARG A 138 -16.91 8.90 5.65
CA ARG A 138 -16.91 7.47 5.36
C ARG A 138 -15.62 7.00 4.69
N GLU A 139 -14.98 7.86 3.90
CA GLU A 139 -13.70 7.55 3.23
C GLU A 139 -12.54 7.46 4.22
N THR A 140 -12.51 8.34 5.22
CA THR A 140 -11.56 8.34 6.33
C THR A 140 -11.73 7.06 7.16
N LEU A 141 -12.97 6.74 7.54
CA LEU A 141 -13.25 5.50 8.29
C LEU A 141 -12.94 4.24 7.48
N CYS A 142 -13.22 4.27 6.17
CA CYS A 142 -12.85 3.18 5.25
C CYS A 142 -11.33 2.94 5.30
N ARG A 143 -10.53 4.00 5.19
CA ARG A 143 -9.06 3.92 5.24
C ARG A 143 -8.56 3.40 6.58
N VAL A 144 -9.13 3.87 7.70
CA VAL A 144 -8.80 3.37 9.05
C VAL A 144 -9.05 1.85 9.13
N CYS A 145 -10.24 1.40 8.73
CA CYS A 145 -10.59 -0.03 8.75
C CYS A 145 -9.70 -0.85 7.82
N MET A 146 -9.38 -0.32 6.63
CA MET A 146 -8.49 -0.98 5.68
C MET A 146 -7.09 -1.15 6.26
N ILE A 147 -6.49 -0.10 6.83
CA ILE A 147 -5.14 -0.15 7.44
C ILE A 147 -5.11 -1.16 8.60
N LEU A 148 -6.14 -1.19 9.44
CA LEU A 148 -6.23 -2.15 10.54
C LEU A 148 -6.35 -3.60 10.03
N GLY A 149 -7.18 -3.81 9.01
CA GLY A 149 -7.29 -5.11 8.32
C GLY A 149 -5.96 -5.56 7.73
N GLN A 150 -5.26 -4.66 7.02
CA GLN A 150 -3.93 -4.93 6.45
C GLN A 150 -2.90 -5.27 7.52
N THR A 151 -2.87 -4.52 8.61
CA THR A 151 -1.92 -4.75 9.71
C THR A 151 -2.13 -6.13 10.33
N LEU A 152 -3.38 -6.51 10.62
CA LEU A 152 -3.71 -7.83 11.14
C LEU A 152 -3.41 -8.94 10.14
N HIS A 153 -3.66 -8.72 8.85
CA HIS A 153 -3.39 -9.69 7.81
C HIS A 153 -1.88 -9.91 7.62
N LEU A 154 -1.08 -8.84 7.58
CA LEU A 154 0.38 -8.91 7.53
C LEU A 154 0.96 -9.56 8.80
N ALA A 155 0.28 -9.40 9.93
CA ALA A 155 0.61 -10.10 11.17
C ALA A 155 0.12 -11.56 11.24
N ASN A 156 -0.21 -12.14 10.08
CA ASN A 156 -0.69 -13.52 9.89
C ASN A 156 -1.97 -13.84 10.70
N ARG A 157 -2.85 -12.85 10.88
CA ARG A 157 -4.16 -12.98 11.56
C ARG A 157 -5.30 -12.58 10.65
N PHE A 158 -5.41 -13.27 9.52
CA PHE A 158 -6.48 -13.04 8.56
C PHE A 158 -7.88 -13.26 9.16
N ASP A 159 -7.99 -14.19 10.12
CA ASP A 159 -9.18 -14.44 10.93
C ASP A 159 -9.68 -13.17 11.63
N LEU A 160 -8.78 -12.32 12.12
CA LEU A 160 -9.11 -11.03 12.73
C LEU A 160 -9.26 -9.91 11.70
N ALA A 161 -8.51 -9.96 10.59
CA ALA A 161 -8.54 -8.94 9.55
C ALA A 161 -9.87 -8.90 8.78
N GLN A 162 -10.52 -10.04 8.59
CA GLN A 162 -11.68 -10.19 7.71
C GLN A 162 -12.82 -9.20 8.03
N LYS A 163 -13.17 -9.05 9.31
CA LYS A 163 -14.24 -8.12 9.75
C LYS A 163 -13.92 -6.66 9.41
N TRP A 164 -12.64 -6.27 9.48
CA TRP A 164 -12.19 -4.92 9.17
C TRP A 164 -12.21 -4.64 7.68
N TYR A 165 -11.80 -5.61 6.85
CA TYR A 165 -11.97 -5.52 5.41
C TYR A 165 -13.45 -5.45 5.00
N GLN A 166 -14.32 -6.22 5.62
CA GLN A 166 -15.76 -6.14 5.38
C GLN A 166 -16.32 -4.75 5.72
N LYS A 167 -15.94 -4.17 6.87
CA LYS A 167 -16.32 -2.81 7.25
C LYS A 167 -15.79 -1.77 6.26
N ALA A 168 -14.53 -1.87 5.85
CA ALA A 168 -13.93 -0.97 4.86
C ALA A 168 -14.70 -1.01 3.53
N ARG A 169 -15.02 -2.22 3.03
CA ARG A 169 -15.81 -2.39 1.80
C ARG A 169 -17.22 -1.83 1.93
N TYR A 170 -17.87 -2.02 3.08
CA TYR A 170 -19.19 -1.44 3.35
C TYR A 170 -19.14 0.09 3.26
N LEU A 171 -18.17 0.71 3.93
CA LEU A 171 -18.00 2.16 3.96
C LEU A 171 -17.67 2.74 2.56
N ALA A 172 -16.81 2.08 1.79
CA ALA A 172 -16.51 2.47 0.42
C ALA A 172 -17.74 2.40 -0.48
N ASN A 173 -18.56 1.33 -0.34
CA ASN A 173 -19.80 1.18 -1.10
C ASN A 173 -20.85 2.25 -0.74
N GLU A 174 -21.00 2.63 0.54
CA GLU A 174 -21.94 3.69 0.96
C GLU A 174 -21.69 5.02 0.22
N VAL A 175 -20.43 5.32 -0.12
CA VAL A 175 -20.08 6.53 -0.88
C VAL A 175 -19.81 6.26 -2.35
N ALA A 176 -19.92 5.02 -2.83
CA ALA A 176 -19.57 4.58 -4.18
C ALA A 176 -18.11 4.88 -4.57
N ASP A 177 -17.20 4.82 -3.60
CA ASP A 177 -15.76 5.04 -3.77
C ASP A 177 -15.09 3.78 -4.34
N ASP A 178 -15.13 3.68 -5.67
CA ASP A 178 -14.58 2.56 -6.42
C ASP A 178 -13.03 2.49 -6.29
N ALA A 179 -12.35 3.62 -6.05
CA ALA A 179 -10.90 3.66 -5.83
C ALA A 179 -10.49 3.01 -4.48
N SER A 180 -11.24 3.25 -3.40
CA SER A 180 -11.04 2.53 -2.12
C SER A 180 -11.29 1.04 -2.28
N MET A 181 -12.33 0.65 -3.02
CA MET A 181 -12.62 -0.76 -3.27
C MET A 181 -11.48 -1.47 -4.00
N SER A 182 -10.95 -0.86 -5.06
CA SER A 182 -9.76 -1.32 -5.77
C SER A 182 -8.56 -1.50 -4.82
N ALA A 183 -8.25 -0.47 -4.03
CA ALA A 183 -7.15 -0.53 -3.07
C ALA A 183 -7.30 -1.67 -2.04
N ILE A 184 -8.52 -1.89 -1.52
CA ILE A 184 -8.80 -3.00 -0.58
C ILE A 184 -8.52 -4.35 -1.25
N LEU A 185 -9.01 -4.57 -2.48
CA LEU A 185 -8.81 -5.83 -3.20
C LEU A 185 -7.33 -6.09 -3.47
N HIS A 186 -6.63 -5.08 -3.95
CA HIS A 186 -5.20 -5.14 -4.20
C HIS A 186 -4.42 -5.48 -2.94
N ASN A 187 -4.68 -4.76 -1.85
CA ASN A 187 -3.98 -4.96 -0.58
C ASN A 187 -4.18 -6.36 -0.01
N MET A 188 -5.40 -6.91 -0.10
CA MET A 188 -5.67 -8.29 0.30
C MET A 188 -4.91 -9.30 -0.56
N ALA A 189 -4.94 -9.14 -1.88
CA ALA A 189 -4.22 -10.02 -2.80
C ALA A 189 -2.70 -9.99 -2.55
N SER A 190 -2.16 -8.79 -2.36
CA SER A 190 -0.74 -8.57 -2.10
C SER A 190 -0.29 -9.20 -0.78
N ILE A 191 -1.05 -9.03 0.32
CA ILE A 191 -0.68 -9.60 1.61
C ILE A 191 -0.86 -11.13 1.62
N TRP A 192 -1.91 -11.65 0.97
CA TRP A 192 -2.05 -13.10 0.77
C TRP A 192 -0.83 -13.70 0.11
N PHE A 193 -0.38 -13.06 -0.96
CA PHE A 193 0.81 -13.48 -1.68
C PHE A 193 2.07 -13.37 -0.81
N VAL A 194 2.26 -12.26 -0.09
CA VAL A 194 3.42 -12.04 0.79
C VAL A 194 3.47 -13.10 1.89
N ASN A 195 2.36 -13.40 2.58
CA ASN A 195 2.33 -14.42 3.63
C ASN A 195 2.64 -15.80 3.08
N LEU A 196 2.09 -16.16 1.92
CA LEU A 196 2.38 -17.43 1.26
C LEU A 196 3.86 -17.53 0.86
N ARG A 197 4.40 -16.50 0.22
CA ARG A 197 5.84 -16.40 -0.10
C ARG A 197 6.68 -16.58 1.15
N ASN A 198 6.34 -15.88 2.23
CA ASN A 198 7.10 -15.93 3.47
C ASN A 198 7.08 -17.35 4.04
N CYS A 199 5.93 -18.03 4.06
CA CYS A 199 5.81 -19.43 4.48
C CYS A 199 6.72 -20.36 3.66
N GLU A 200 6.72 -20.25 2.33
CA GLU A 200 7.57 -21.08 1.45
C GLU A 200 9.08 -20.82 1.64
N LEU A 201 9.47 -19.67 2.17
CA LEU A 201 10.87 -19.25 2.34
C LEU A 201 11.38 -19.34 3.78
N GLY A 202 10.62 -19.96 4.68
CA GLY A 202 11.04 -20.20 6.07
C GLY A 202 10.44 -19.25 7.11
N GLY A 203 9.50 -18.40 6.71
CA GLY A 203 8.62 -17.67 7.62
C GLY A 203 7.58 -18.56 8.30
N ILE A 204 6.73 -17.96 9.14
CA ILE A 204 5.67 -18.69 9.85
C ILE A 204 4.65 -19.24 8.85
N GLU A 205 4.16 -20.45 9.13
CA GLU A 205 3.04 -21.06 8.42
C GLU A 205 1.81 -20.14 8.38
N THR A 206 1.18 -20.03 7.22
CA THR A 206 0.00 -19.20 7.03
C THR A 206 -1.22 -20.05 6.67
N GLY A 207 -2.40 -19.63 7.14
CA GLY A 207 -3.66 -20.19 6.66
C GLY A 207 -4.07 -19.70 5.27
N ASP A 208 -3.31 -18.75 4.71
CA ASP A 208 -3.53 -18.18 3.39
C ASP A 208 -3.20 -19.21 2.29
N ARG A 209 -4.05 -19.28 1.26
CA ARG A 209 -3.93 -20.27 0.18
C ARG A 209 -3.59 -19.61 -1.15
N SER A 210 -2.73 -20.26 -1.93
CA SER A 210 -2.31 -19.80 -3.27
C SER A 210 -3.49 -19.54 -4.21
N GLU A 211 -4.48 -20.45 -4.25
CA GLU A 211 -5.69 -20.31 -5.08
C GLU A 211 -6.46 -19.03 -4.75
N VAL A 212 -6.58 -18.69 -3.46
CA VAL A 212 -7.29 -17.49 -3.00
C VAL A 212 -6.51 -16.24 -3.39
N ALA A 213 -5.19 -16.24 -3.21
CA ALA A 213 -4.32 -15.14 -3.64
C ALA A 213 -4.44 -14.87 -5.15
N TRP A 214 -4.49 -15.93 -5.96
CA TRP A 214 -4.64 -15.85 -7.41
C TRP A 214 -5.98 -15.28 -7.85
N VAL A 215 -7.08 -15.86 -7.35
CA VAL A 215 -8.42 -15.38 -7.66
C VAL A 215 -8.58 -13.91 -7.27
N ALA A 216 -7.97 -13.50 -6.14
CA ALA A 216 -7.98 -12.12 -5.70
C ALA A 216 -7.18 -11.18 -6.62
N ALA A 217 -6.00 -11.60 -7.09
CA ALA A 217 -5.16 -10.82 -8.00
C ALA A 217 -5.85 -10.62 -9.37
N ASP A 218 -6.42 -11.69 -9.94
CA ASP A 218 -7.18 -11.62 -11.20
C ASP A 218 -8.45 -10.77 -11.05
N SER A 219 -9.15 -10.90 -9.93
CA SER A 219 -10.33 -10.08 -9.64
C SER A 219 -9.98 -8.60 -9.52
N THR A 220 -8.84 -8.26 -8.91
CA THR A 220 -8.33 -6.89 -8.79
C THR A 220 -8.09 -6.29 -10.17
N LYS A 221 -7.35 -6.99 -11.04
CA LYS A 221 -7.05 -6.52 -12.39
C LYS A 221 -8.31 -6.29 -13.23
N ASN A 222 -9.27 -7.22 -13.16
CA ASN A 222 -10.53 -7.09 -13.88
C ASN A 222 -11.34 -5.89 -13.35
N TYR A 223 -11.37 -5.70 -12.03
CA TYR A 223 -12.03 -4.56 -11.40
C TYR A 223 -11.40 -3.23 -11.81
N ASP A 224 -10.07 -3.11 -11.75
CA ASP A 224 -9.32 -1.91 -12.13
C ASP A 224 -9.58 -1.52 -13.58
N THR A 225 -9.58 -2.51 -14.48
CA THR A 225 -9.94 -2.32 -15.89
C THR A 225 -11.35 -1.75 -16.04
N ILE A 226 -12.31 -2.25 -15.26
CA ILE A 226 -13.71 -1.78 -15.33
C ILE A 226 -13.82 -0.32 -14.89
N ILE A 227 -13.11 0.09 -13.85
CA ILE A 227 -13.21 1.44 -13.26
C ILE A 227 -12.21 2.45 -13.87
N GLY A 228 -11.28 1.97 -14.70
CA GLY A 228 -10.23 2.77 -15.33
C GLY A 228 -9.11 3.18 -14.36
N SER A 229 -8.85 2.36 -13.34
CA SER A 229 -7.72 2.56 -12.43
C SER A 229 -6.46 1.98 -13.06
N THR A 230 -5.34 2.70 -12.95
CA THR A 230 -4.02 2.23 -13.41
C THR A 230 -2.96 2.29 -12.31
N GLY A 231 -3.33 2.73 -11.10
CA GLY A 231 -2.38 3.07 -10.04
C GLY A 231 -1.53 1.91 -9.54
N LEU A 232 -1.94 0.66 -9.76
CA LEU A 232 -1.29 -0.55 -9.23
C LEU A 232 -1.10 -1.67 -10.27
N ASP A 233 -1.27 -1.37 -11.56
CA ASP A 233 -1.27 -2.36 -12.65
C ASP A 233 -0.01 -3.23 -12.74
N ILE A 234 1.12 -2.72 -12.25
CA ILE A 234 2.42 -3.38 -12.33
C ILE A 234 2.62 -4.49 -11.29
N LEU A 235 1.80 -4.51 -10.23
CA LEU A 235 2.01 -5.42 -9.09
C LEU A 235 1.51 -6.83 -9.39
N THR A 236 0.37 -6.97 -10.08
CA THR A 236 -0.20 -8.28 -10.45
C THR A 236 0.76 -9.14 -11.29
N PRO A 237 1.42 -8.64 -12.37
CA PRO A 237 2.42 -9.41 -13.09
C PRO A 237 3.60 -9.88 -12.22
N LEU A 238 4.05 -9.06 -11.26
CA LEU A 238 5.18 -9.41 -10.39
C LEU A 238 4.82 -10.51 -9.40
N MET A 239 3.64 -10.42 -8.77
CA MET A 239 3.12 -11.49 -7.91
C MET A 239 3.01 -12.80 -8.69
N LYS A 240 2.57 -12.74 -9.94
CA LYS A 240 2.51 -13.90 -10.83
C LYS A 240 3.89 -14.51 -11.10
N ALA A 241 4.89 -13.69 -11.43
CA ALA A 241 6.25 -14.18 -11.65
C ALA A 241 6.83 -14.85 -10.41
N GLN A 242 6.63 -14.25 -9.23
CA GLN A 242 7.11 -14.81 -7.97
C GLN A 242 6.43 -16.14 -7.63
N MET A 243 5.12 -16.25 -7.82
CA MET A 243 4.42 -17.53 -7.65
C MET A 243 4.93 -18.61 -8.59
N LEU A 244 5.25 -18.28 -9.84
CA LEU A 244 5.86 -19.23 -10.77
C LEU A 244 7.25 -19.66 -10.29
N SER A 245 8.06 -18.73 -9.80
CA SER A 245 9.38 -19.02 -9.20
C SER A 245 9.27 -19.97 -8.00
N LEU A 246 8.36 -19.69 -7.06
CA LEU A 246 8.11 -20.56 -5.89
C LEU A 246 7.68 -21.98 -6.31
N ASN A 247 6.92 -22.10 -7.39
CA ASN A 247 6.49 -23.39 -7.96
C ASN A 247 7.51 -24.01 -8.94
N SER A 248 8.76 -23.55 -8.93
CA SER A 248 9.85 -24.04 -9.80
C SER A 248 9.61 -23.90 -11.31
N LYS A 249 8.72 -22.99 -11.73
CA LYS A 249 8.47 -22.66 -13.14
C LYS A 249 9.33 -21.46 -13.56
N TYR A 250 10.65 -21.65 -13.51
CA TYR A 250 11.64 -20.58 -13.58
C TYR A 250 11.66 -19.83 -14.92
N GLU A 251 11.52 -20.55 -16.04
CA GLU A 251 11.50 -19.96 -17.39
C GLU A 251 10.29 -19.04 -17.59
N GLU A 252 9.11 -19.50 -17.16
CA GLU A 252 7.88 -18.71 -17.23
C GLU A 252 7.97 -17.47 -16.31
N ALA A 253 8.53 -17.63 -15.11
CA ALA A 253 8.78 -16.51 -14.20
C ALA A 253 9.69 -15.45 -14.83
N LEU A 254 10.82 -15.88 -15.42
CA LEU A 254 11.78 -14.98 -16.07
C LEU A 254 11.17 -14.20 -17.24
N LEU A 255 10.30 -14.83 -18.05
CA LEU A 255 9.61 -14.15 -19.14
C LEU A 255 8.81 -12.96 -18.63
N ILE A 256 8.09 -13.14 -17.53
CA ILE A 256 7.26 -12.10 -16.93
C ILE A 256 8.14 -11.03 -16.28
N TYR A 257 9.15 -11.42 -15.51
CA TYR A 257 10.09 -10.49 -14.90
C TYR A 257 10.78 -9.57 -15.92
N LYS A 258 11.27 -10.13 -17.03
CA LYS A 258 11.92 -9.35 -18.11
C LYS A 258 10.98 -8.30 -18.71
N SER A 259 9.67 -8.55 -18.71
CA SER A 259 8.68 -7.61 -19.24
C SER A 259 8.21 -6.56 -18.22
N ALA A 260 8.14 -6.93 -16.93
CA ALA A 260 7.52 -6.14 -15.88
C ALA A 260 8.54 -5.25 -15.15
N VAL A 261 9.71 -5.80 -14.79
CA VAL A 261 10.70 -5.10 -13.96
C VAL A 261 11.24 -3.81 -14.59
N PRO A 262 11.53 -3.74 -15.91
CA PRO A 262 11.99 -2.48 -16.53
C PRO A 262 10.97 -1.33 -16.46
N LYS A 263 9.68 -1.65 -16.31
CA LYS A 263 8.60 -0.66 -16.21
C LYS A 263 8.42 -0.14 -14.78
N LEU A 264 9.09 -0.75 -13.80
CA LEU A 264 9.09 -0.26 -12.43
C LEU A 264 9.96 0.98 -12.33
N ALA A 265 9.36 2.10 -11.92
CA ALA A 265 10.11 3.21 -11.35
C ALA A 265 10.64 2.78 -9.97
N LEU A 266 11.74 2.03 -9.97
CA LEU A 266 12.29 1.33 -8.79
C LEU A 266 12.40 2.23 -7.55
N LYS A 267 12.66 3.54 -7.70
CA LYS A 267 12.77 4.52 -6.60
C LYS A 267 11.59 4.53 -5.62
N SER A 268 10.37 4.20 -6.06
CA SER A 268 9.16 4.24 -5.22
C SER A 268 8.93 2.97 -4.38
N LEU A 269 9.61 1.86 -4.70
CA LEU A 269 9.31 0.56 -4.10
C LEU A 269 10.05 0.23 -2.80
N GLY A 270 10.80 1.19 -2.23
CA GLY A 270 11.23 1.19 -0.82
C GLY A 270 11.86 -0.09 -0.25
N GLY A 271 12.34 -1.03 -1.07
CA GLY A 271 12.95 -2.29 -0.64
C GLY A 271 12.60 -3.55 -1.41
N TRP A 272 11.48 -3.58 -2.15
CA TRP A 272 11.08 -4.76 -2.93
C TRP A 272 12.11 -5.15 -4.01
N GLN A 273 12.97 -4.20 -4.37
CA GLN A 273 13.99 -4.40 -5.41
C GLN A 273 14.93 -5.54 -5.06
N SER A 274 15.44 -5.58 -3.81
CA SER A 274 16.43 -6.56 -3.38
C SER A 274 15.90 -7.99 -3.50
N TRP A 275 14.68 -8.21 -3.01
CA TRP A 275 13.98 -9.49 -3.13
C TRP A 275 13.73 -9.87 -4.59
N ILE A 276 13.08 -9.01 -5.38
CA ILE A 276 12.74 -9.32 -6.78
C ILE A 276 13.99 -9.65 -7.59
N ILE A 277 15.07 -8.89 -7.40
CA ILE A 277 16.35 -9.12 -8.09
C ILE A 277 16.96 -10.47 -7.67
N SER A 278 16.91 -10.82 -6.38
CA SER A 278 17.43 -12.10 -5.89
C SER A 278 16.62 -13.30 -6.38
N ASP A 279 15.29 -13.17 -6.49
CA ASP A 279 14.43 -14.22 -7.01
C ASP A 279 14.66 -14.42 -8.52
N MET A 280 14.77 -13.32 -9.28
CA MET A 280 15.18 -13.37 -10.69
C MET A 280 16.57 -14.01 -10.88
N ALA A 281 17.51 -13.71 -10.00
CA ALA A 281 18.85 -14.29 -10.03
C ALA A 281 18.81 -15.81 -9.80
N LEU A 282 18.01 -16.27 -8.83
CA LEU A 282 17.79 -17.70 -8.63
C LEU A 282 17.12 -18.35 -9.83
N CYS A 283 16.10 -17.74 -10.42
CA CYS A 283 15.48 -18.27 -11.64
C CYS A 283 16.50 -18.41 -12.78
N ASN A 284 17.33 -17.40 -13.02
CA ASN A 284 18.40 -17.49 -14.02
C ASN A 284 19.36 -18.64 -13.72
N LEU A 285 19.75 -18.82 -12.45
CA LEU A 285 20.62 -19.91 -12.04
C LEU A 285 20.00 -21.28 -12.33
N ARG A 286 18.71 -21.44 -12.02
CA ARG A 286 17.98 -22.70 -12.21
C ARG A 286 17.79 -23.08 -13.68
N VAL A 287 17.73 -22.09 -14.56
CA VAL A 287 17.66 -22.27 -16.03
C VAL A 287 19.06 -22.40 -16.66
N GLY A 288 20.14 -22.23 -15.89
CA GLY A 288 21.52 -22.40 -16.34
C GLY A 288 22.22 -21.11 -16.83
N HIS A 289 21.58 -19.94 -16.68
CA HIS A 289 22.19 -18.64 -16.99
C HIS A 289 23.04 -18.15 -15.80
N ILE A 290 24.21 -18.77 -15.63
CA ILE A 290 25.07 -18.58 -14.43
C ILE A 290 25.57 -17.14 -14.30
N GLU A 291 26.01 -16.49 -15.39
CA GLU A 291 26.54 -15.12 -15.36
C GLU A 291 25.47 -14.09 -14.96
N ASP A 292 24.27 -14.23 -15.53
CA ASP A 292 23.12 -13.40 -15.18
C ASP A 292 22.72 -13.57 -13.71
N ALA A 293 22.75 -14.82 -13.22
CA ALA A 293 22.47 -15.11 -11.83
C ALA A 293 23.49 -14.46 -10.88
N GLN A 294 24.79 -14.57 -11.17
CA GLN A 294 25.83 -13.96 -10.35
C GLN A 294 25.72 -12.44 -10.33
N THR A 295 25.46 -11.82 -11.48
CA THR A 295 25.22 -10.37 -11.59
C THR A 295 24.00 -9.96 -10.76
N GLY A 296 22.92 -10.73 -10.86
CA GLY A 296 21.70 -10.51 -10.09
C GLY A 296 21.92 -10.60 -8.59
N PHE A 297 22.62 -11.63 -8.08
CA PHE A 297 22.91 -11.75 -6.64
C PHE A 297 23.81 -10.62 -6.11
N SER A 298 24.82 -10.19 -6.88
CA SER A 298 25.64 -9.04 -6.50
C SER A 298 24.79 -7.77 -6.39
N ARG A 299 23.91 -7.54 -7.38
CA ARG A 299 23.01 -6.38 -7.39
C ARG A 299 21.96 -6.43 -6.27
N SER A 300 21.45 -7.61 -5.91
CA SER A 300 20.50 -7.73 -4.78
C SER A 300 21.17 -7.37 -3.45
N LEU A 301 22.47 -7.65 -3.29
CA LEU A 301 23.25 -7.23 -2.12
C LEU A 301 23.52 -5.72 -2.11
N GLU A 302 23.93 -5.14 -3.24
CA GLU A 302 24.16 -3.69 -3.37
C GLU A 302 22.89 -2.88 -3.09
N THR A 303 21.73 -3.43 -3.45
CA THR A 303 20.44 -2.82 -3.19
C THR A 303 19.87 -3.16 -1.83
N LEU A 304 20.49 -4.01 -1.02
CA LEU A 304 20.01 -4.34 0.31
C LEU A 304 20.40 -3.23 1.30
N SER A 305 19.49 -2.92 2.23
CA SER A 305 19.67 -1.86 3.22
C SER A 305 19.03 -2.31 4.53
N GLU A 306 19.53 -1.78 5.65
CA GLU A 306 18.97 -2.02 6.99
C GLU A 306 17.54 -1.47 7.12
N TYR A 307 17.18 -0.46 6.33
CA TYR A 307 15.86 0.17 6.32
C TYR A 307 14.81 -0.62 5.53
N HIS A 308 15.20 -1.69 4.82
CA HIS A 308 14.22 -2.55 4.17
C HIS A 308 13.43 -3.36 5.18
N HIS A 309 12.18 -3.61 4.82
CA HIS A 309 11.29 -4.41 5.63
C HIS A 309 11.88 -5.80 5.90
N LEU A 310 11.60 -6.31 7.10
CA LEU A 310 12.27 -7.49 7.64
C LEU A 310 11.99 -8.75 6.82
N ASP A 311 10.79 -8.90 6.27
CA ASP A 311 10.45 -10.07 5.44
C ASP A 311 11.13 -10.04 4.08
N ASP A 312 11.24 -8.89 3.42
CA ASP A 312 11.97 -8.73 2.16
C ASP A 312 13.45 -9.01 2.35
N ARG A 313 14.04 -8.57 3.47
CA ARG A 313 15.42 -8.92 3.85
C ARG A 313 15.56 -10.44 4.05
N ALA A 314 14.65 -11.05 4.80
CA ALA A 314 14.69 -12.48 5.07
C ALA A 314 14.54 -13.33 3.80
N ALA A 315 13.60 -12.95 2.94
CA ALA A 315 13.39 -13.57 1.63
C ALA A 315 14.63 -13.42 0.74
N THR A 316 15.23 -12.22 0.67
CA THR A 316 16.46 -11.96 -0.10
C THR A 316 17.61 -12.85 0.36
N PHE A 317 17.85 -12.92 1.68
CA PHE A 317 18.90 -13.78 2.23
C PHE A 317 18.62 -15.27 2.02
N THR A 318 17.36 -15.68 2.04
CA THR A 318 16.95 -17.06 1.73
C THR A 318 17.35 -17.42 0.29
N ARG A 319 17.05 -16.56 -0.68
CA ARG A 319 17.42 -16.78 -2.09
C ARG A 319 18.92 -16.73 -2.34
N LEU A 320 19.62 -15.82 -1.66
CA LEU A 320 21.09 -15.80 -1.68
C LEU A 320 21.66 -17.11 -1.14
N SER A 321 21.15 -17.62 -0.01
CA SER A 321 21.57 -18.91 0.55
C SER A 321 21.37 -20.05 -0.44
N GLU A 322 20.18 -20.16 -1.03
CA GLU A 322 19.86 -21.18 -2.06
C GLU A 322 20.77 -21.06 -3.29
N GLY A 323 20.94 -19.85 -3.80
CA GLY A 323 21.78 -19.58 -4.96
C GLY A 323 23.25 -19.94 -4.72
N MET A 324 23.80 -19.54 -3.57
CA MET A 324 25.18 -19.88 -3.20
C MET A 324 25.36 -21.38 -3.00
N ALA A 325 24.36 -22.10 -2.47
CA ALA A 325 24.42 -23.56 -2.33
C ALA A 325 24.47 -24.24 -3.70
N VAL A 326 23.63 -23.82 -4.65
CA VAL A 326 23.63 -24.35 -6.03
C VAL A 326 24.95 -24.05 -6.76
N LEU A 327 25.57 -22.90 -6.47
CA LEU A 327 26.90 -22.54 -6.98
C LEU A 327 28.07 -23.27 -6.29
N GLY A 328 27.81 -24.15 -5.32
CA GLY A 328 28.84 -24.87 -4.55
C GLY A 328 29.59 -24.00 -3.53
N LYS A 329 29.10 -22.80 -3.22
CA LYS A 329 29.69 -21.85 -2.26
C LYS A 329 29.14 -22.09 -0.85
N THR A 330 29.43 -23.25 -0.27
CA THR A 330 28.82 -23.76 0.97
C THR A 330 28.95 -22.82 2.18
N GLU A 331 30.12 -22.18 2.37
CA GLU A 331 30.33 -21.25 3.48
C GLU A 331 29.43 -20.01 3.34
N LEU A 332 29.34 -19.44 2.14
CA LEU A 332 28.47 -18.30 1.86
C LEU A 332 26.99 -18.68 1.96
N ALA A 333 26.62 -19.87 1.51
CA ALA A 333 25.25 -20.37 1.65
C ALA A 333 24.84 -20.46 3.12
N THR A 334 25.74 -20.95 3.98
CA THR A 334 25.54 -21.04 5.43
C THR A 334 25.46 -19.66 6.07
N HIS A 335 26.35 -18.74 5.68
CA HIS A 335 26.33 -17.36 6.14
C HIS A 335 24.99 -16.67 5.86
N TYR A 336 24.50 -16.75 4.61
CA TYR A 336 23.22 -16.15 4.26
C TYR A 336 22.02 -16.85 4.89
N ARG A 337 22.11 -18.16 5.16
CA ARG A 337 21.08 -18.88 5.93
C ARG A 337 20.93 -18.28 7.34
N ILE A 338 22.04 -18.06 8.04
CA ILE A 338 22.02 -17.46 9.38
C ILE A 338 21.38 -16.06 9.35
N LEU A 339 21.72 -15.25 8.35
CA LEU A 339 21.12 -13.91 8.19
C LEU A 339 19.63 -13.97 7.87
N ALA A 340 19.20 -14.94 7.05
CA ALA A 340 17.78 -15.19 6.77
C ALA A 340 17.02 -15.56 8.04
N ASP A 341 17.53 -16.50 8.82
CA ASP A 341 16.89 -16.97 10.06
C ASP A 341 16.75 -15.83 11.09
N GLN A 342 17.77 -14.98 11.22
CA GLN A 342 17.72 -13.79 12.06
C GLN A 342 16.65 -12.79 11.59
N ALA A 343 16.58 -12.53 10.28
CA ALA A 343 15.60 -11.62 9.71
C ALA A 343 14.17 -12.17 9.83
N TRP A 344 13.97 -13.47 9.65
CA TRP A 344 12.68 -14.13 9.90
C TRP A 344 12.26 -14.00 11.36
N ALA A 345 13.17 -14.28 12.31
CA ALA A 345 12.88 -14.13 13.74
C ALA A 345 12.49 -12.68 14.09
N ALA A 346 13.19 -11.69 13.52
CA ALA A 346 12.85 -10.28 13.69
C ALA A 346 11.48 -9.93 13.09
N PHE A 347 11.14 -10.47 11.91
CA PHE A 347 9.83 -10.27 11.29
C PHE A 347 8.71 -10.87 12.16
N VAL A 348 8.92 -12.05 12.74
CA VAL A 348 7.98 -12.65 13.70
C VAL A 348 7.77 -11.78 14.93
N ALA A 349 8.83 -11.19 15.48
CA ALA A 349 8.73 -10.25 16.59
C ALA A 349 7.89 -9.02 16.20
N LEU A 350 8.12 -8.46 15.01
CA LEU A 350 7.34 -7.36 14.46
C LEU A 350 5.86 -7.73 14.28
N GLN A 351 5.54 -8.92 13.76
CA GLN A 351 4.15 -9.38 13.65
C GLN A 351 3.47 -9.52 15.03
N ASN A 352 4.21 -9.94 16.07
CA ASN A 352 3.69 -9.95 17.44
C ASN A 352 3.40 -8.52 17.94
N GLU A 353 4.32 -7.58 17.70
CA GLU A 353 4.13 -6.17 18.05
C GLU A 353 2.89 -5.58 17.37
N MET A 354 2.73 -5.80 16.07
CA MET A 354 1.54 -5.38 15.31
C MET A 354 0.26 -5.89 15.94
N ARG A 355 0.22 -7.17 16.36
CA ARG A 355 -0.95 -7.77 17.03
C ARG A 355 -1.26 -7.11 18.37
N VAL A 356 -0.25 -6.89 19.20
CA VAL A 356 -0.42 -6.26 20.52
C VAL A 356 -0.96 -4.84 20.36
N ARG A 357 -0.39 -4.05 19.46
CA ARG A 357 -0.85 -2.68 19.20
C ARG A 357 -2.25 -2.65 18.58
N ALA A 358 -2.55 -3.55 17.65
CA ALA A 358 -3.89 -3.68 17.10
C ALA A 358 -4.91 -4.02 18.18
N ALA A 359 -4.60 -4.96 19.09
CA ALA A 359 -5.47 -5.28 20.21
C ALA A 359 -5.70 -4.07 21.12
N ALA A 360 -4.65 -3.35 21.51
CA ALA A 360 -4.75 -2.15 22.31
C ALA A 360 -5.61 -1.07 21.63
N PHE A 361 -5.42 -0.83 20.32
CA PHE A 361 -6.26 0.11 19.57
C PHE A 361 -7.73 -0.32 19.56
N MET A 362 -8.00 -1.61 19.34
CA MET A 362 -9.36 -2.17 19.31
C MET A 362 -10.06 -2.06 20.67
N ASP A 363 -9.38 -2.33 21.78
CA ASP A 363 -9.98 -2.23 23.12
C ASP A 363 -10.58 -0.84 23.41
N HIS A 364 -10.00 0.21 22.84
CA HIS A 364 -10.45 1.59 23.02
C HIS A 364 -11.49 2.06 21.98
N ARG A 365 -11.63 1.37 20.85
CA ARG A 365 -12.31 1.91 19.65
C ARG A 365 -13.22 0.93 18.92
N GLU A 366 -13.12 -0.37 19.17
CA GLU A 366 -13.84 -1.39 18.41
C GLU A 366 -15.35 -1.21 18.50
N SER A 367 -15.89 -1.01 19.71
CA SER A 367 -17.32 -0.75 19.89
C SER A 367 -17.77 0.47 19.09
N LEU A 368 -16.97 1.53 19.06
CA LEU A 368 -17.30 2.77 18.36
C LEU A 368 -17.21 2.63 16.83
N LEU A 369 -16.19 1.93 16.32
CA LEU A 369 -15.98 1.70 14.89
C LEU A 369 -16.94 0.65 14.31
N MET A 370 -17.33 -0.33 15.11
CA MET A 370 -18.23 -1.42 14.70
C MET A 370 -19.71 -1.12 14.93
N THR A 371 -20.05 -0.03 15.65
CA THR A 371 -21.44 0.42 15.75
C THR A 371 -21.94 0.87 14.36
N LYS A 372 -23.14 0.42 13.97
CA LYS A 372 -23.78 0.57 12.63
C LYS A 372 -23.22 -0.34 11.53
N ILE A 373 -23.41 -1.64 11.70
CA ILE A 373 -23.80 -2.54 10.60
C ILE A 373 -25.09 -3.23 11.08
N ARG A 374 -26.25 -2.65 10.77
CA ARG A 374 -27.54 -3.33 10.80
C ARG A 374 -28.28 -2.99 9.52
#